data_AF-A0A815PHM7-F1
#
_entry.id   AF-A0A815PHM7-F1
#
_cell.length_a   1.000
_cell.length_b   1.000
_cell.length_c   1.000
_cell.angle_alpha   90.00
_cell.angle_beta   90.00
_cell.angle_gamma   90.00
#
_symmetry.space_group_name_H-M   'P 1'
#
loop_
_entity.id
_entity.type
_entity.pdbx_description
1 polymer ?
#
loop_
_entity_poly.entity_id
_entity_poly.type
_entity_poly.pdbx_seq_one_letter_code
_entity_poly.pdbx_strand_id
1 'polypeptide(L)'
;MKQMTKLLAELKEKKLDSFEAIEAHDKKAKQTLIQLAQQAKPIKMEGNNIALFGLTSTGKSTMLNSLLGEKKAATGAGETTIEVSSYSCRDFILWDIPGRNDEVTYMSMQYISFFKGLTRRLILVQSTIKENSSIMKLLDAIELDYDIVVNKMDRIEEEERVEFCEQIRKEISKIGLKCVGRVFFVSAKYPAQFPDWLEMVKYLTVS
;
A
#
# COMPACT_ATOMS: atom_id res chain seq x y z
N MET A 1 21.61 3.70 -10.76
CA MET A 1 20.38 3.76 -11.60
C MET A 1 20.38 2.71 -12.72
N LYS A 2 21.37 2.69 -13.64
CA LYS A 2 21.40 1.76 -14.79
C LYS A 2 21.25 0.26 -14.44
N GLN A 3 21.82 -0.19 -13.31
CA GLN A 3 21.78 -1.59 -12.91
C GLN A 3 20.37 -2.07 -12.48
N MET A 4 19.63 -1.27 -11.72
CA MET A 4 18.26 -1.61 -11.30
C MET A 4 17.33 -1.68 -12.52
N THR A 5 17.42 -0.72 -13.43
CA THR A 5 16.62 -0.71 -14.66
C THR A 5 16.91 -1.94 -15.52
N LYS A 6 18.18 -2.33 -15.65
CA LYS A 6 18.57 -3.55 -16.38
C LYS A 6 17.98 -4.80 -15.72
N LEU A 7 18.10 -4.93 -14.40
CA LEU A 7 17.57 -6.07 -13.67
C LEU A 7 16.05 -6.20 -13.86
N LEU A 8 15.31 -5.10 -13.74
CA LEU A 8 13.85 -5.12 -13.93
C LEU A 8 13.44 -5.46 -15.36
N ALA A 9 14.23 -5.06 -16.37
CA ALA A 9 14.00 -5.46 -17.76
C ALA A 9 14.19 -6.98 -17.94
N GLU A 10 15.27 -7.55 -17.39
CA GLU A 10 15.51 -9.01 -17.41
C GLU A 10 14.40 -9.80 -16.70
N LEU A 11 13.88 -9.28 -15.59
CA LEU A 11 12.76 -9.89 -14.86
C LEU A 11 11.46 -9.85 -15.66
N LYS A 12 11.17 -8.74 -16.35
CA LYS A 12 10.02 -8.63 -17.26
C LYS A 12 10.14 -9.60 -18.44
N GLU A 13 11.32 -9.77 -19.02
CA GLU A 13 11.57 -10.76 -20.08
C GLU A 13 11.31 -12.20 -19.60
N LYS A 14 11.68 -12.50 -18.35
CA LYS A 14 11.41 -13.79 -17.69
C LYS A 14 9.96 -13.96 -17.22
N LYS A 15 9.10 -12.96 -17.43
CA LYS A 15 7.70 -12.93 -16.93
C LYS A 15 7.60 -13.10 -15.40
N LEU A 16 8.59 -12.61 -14.66
CA LEU A 16 8.55 -12.55 -13.21
C LEU A 16 7.97 -11.18 -12.83
N ASP A 17 6.66 -11.14 -12.62
CA ASP A 17 5.87 -9.91 -12.54
C ASP A 17 5.54 -9.43 -11.10
N SER A 18 5.89 -10.22 -10.09
CA SER A 18 5.67 -9.96 -8.66
C SER A 18 6.92 -10.23 -7.83
N PHE A 19 6.97 -9.66 -6.62
CA PHE A 19 8.10 -9.88 -5.71
C PHE A 19 8.17 -11.34 -5.27
N GLU A 20 7.03 -12.00 -5.09
CA GLU A 20 6.93 -13.43 -4.78
C GLU A 20 7.42 -14.30 -5.92
N ALA A 21 7.09 -13.98 -7.18
CA ALA A 21 7.59 -14.73 -8.31
C ALA A 21 9.12 -14.65 -8.37
N ILE A 22 9.70 -13.47 -8.13
CA ILE A 22 11.15 -13.29 -8.08
C ILE A 22 11.74 -14.08 -6.91
N GLU A 23 11.11 -14.03 -5.73
CA GLU A 23 11.52 -14.78 -4.55
C GLU A 23 11.54 -16.30 -4.78
N ALA A 24 10.53 -16.82 -5.49
CA ALA A 24 10.41 -18.25 -5.78
C ALA A 24 11.38 -18.74 -6.87
N HIS A 25 11.65 -17.92 -7.89
CA HIS A 25 12.34 -18.36 -9.11
C HIS A 25 13.77 -17.84 -9.28
N ASP A 26 14.14 -16.71 -8.67
CA ASP A 26 15.45 -16.09 -8.86
C ASP A 26 15.95 -15.41 -7.58
N LYS A 27 16.44 -16.23 -6.63
CA LYS A 27 16.97 -15.77 -5.33
C LYS A 27 18.09 -14.74 -5.50
N LYS A 28 18.91 -14.85 -6.54
CA LYS A 28 20.01 -13.92 -6.80
C LYS A 28 19.48 -12.57 -7.27
N ALA A 29 18.50 -12.57 -8.17
CA ALA A 29 17.82 -11.33 -8.58
C ALA A 29 17.13 -10.67 -7.39
N LYS A 30 16.43 -11.44 -6.54
CA LYS A 30 15.83 -10.93 -5.28
C LYS A 30 16.88 -10.21 -4.41
N GLN A 31 17.98 -10.88 -4.11
CA GLN A 31 19.04 -10.30 -3.26
C GLN A 31 19.64 -9.03 -3.86
N THR A 32 19.88 -9.04 -5.17
CA THR A 32 20.40 -7.86 -5.89
C THR A 32 19.39 -6.71 -5.83
N LEU A 33 18.11 -6.99 -6.02
CA LEU A 33 17.03 -6.01 -5.97
C LEU A 33 16.93 -5.38 -4.57
N ILE A 34 16.93 -6.20 -3.52
CA ILE A 34 16.92 -5.72 -2.12
C ILE A 34 18.14 -4.85 -1.85
N GLN A 35 19.34 -5.29 -2.23
CA GLN A 35 20.57 -4.52 -2.01
C GLN A 35 20.50 -3.15 -2.71
N LEU A 36 20.06 -3.11 -3.96
CA LEU A 36 19.89 -1.86 -4.71
C LEU A 36 18.80 -0.97 -4.11
N ALA A 37 17.71 -1.58 -3.63
CA ALA A 37 16.61 -0.87 -2.99
C ALA A 37 17.03 -0.27 -1.63
N GLN A 38 17.82 -0.99 -0.82
CA GLN A 38 18.39 -0.49 0.43
C GLN A 38 19.35 0.68 0.20
N GLN A 39 20.10 0.68 -0.90
CA GLN A 39 20.98 1.80 -1.30
C GLN A 39 20.23 3.00 -1.89
N ALA A 40 18.95 2.84 -2.26
CA ALA A 40 18.14 3.94 -2.76
C ALA A 40 18.00 5.04 -1.70
N LYS A 41 18.26 6.29 -2.09
CA LYS A 41 18.04 7.44 -1.21
C LYS A 41 16.56 7.81 -1.21
N PRO A 42 15.97 8.17 -0.06
CA PRO A 42 14.62 8.71 -0.04
C PRO A 42 14.53 9.96 -0.92
N ILE A 43 13.42 10.10 -1.65
CA ILE A 43 13.08 11.40 -2.22
C ILE A 43 12.80 12.37 -1.07
N LYS A 44 13.28 13.61 -1.17
CA LYS A 44 12.97 14.63 -0.16
C LYS A 44 11.52 15.06 -0.35
N MET A 45 10.72 14.96 0.71
CA MET A 45 9.33 15.40 0.76
C MET A 45 9.16 16.29 1.99
N GLU A 46 8.47 17.42 1.83
CA GLU A 46 8.19 18.33 2.94
C GLU A 46 6.84 17.97 3.59
N GLY A 47 6.75 18.10 4.91
CA GLY A 47 5.54 17.80 5.68
C GLY A 47 5.24 16.29 5.83
N ASN A 48 4.01 16.01 6.25
CA ASN A 48 3.53 14.65 6.51
C ASN A 48 3.00 14.01 5.22
N ASN A 49 3.77 13.11 4.62
CA ASN A 49 3.47 12.51 3.32
C ASN A 49 2.95 11.09 3.50
N ILE A 50 1.72 10.84 3.08
CA ILE A 50 1.00 9.58 3.28
C ILE A 50 0.59 9.05 1.93
N ALA A 51 0.86 7.77 1.64
CA ALA A 51 0.37 7.17 0.40
C ALA A 51 -0.59 6.01 0.65
N LEU A 52 -1.59 5.90 -0.22
CA LEU A 52 -2.52 4.78 -0.27
C LEU A 52 -2.09 3.80 -1.36
N PHE A 53 -1.90 2.55 -0.97
CA PHE A 53 -1.62 1.43 -1.85
C PHE A 53 -2.80 0.47 -1.86
N GLY A 54 -2.99 -0.26 -2.94
CA GLY A 54 -4.04 -1.27 -3.02
C GLY A 54 -4.44 -1.56 -4.46
N LEU A 55 -5.02 -2.73 -4.71
CA LEU A 55 -5.61 -3.08 -6.00
C LEU A 55 -6.71 -2.10 -6.42
N THR A 56 -7.03 -2.07 -7.71
CA THR A 56 -8.22 -1.37 -8.21
C THR A 56 -9.47 -1.85 -7.46
N SER A 57 -10.45 -0.96 -7.32
CA SER A 57 -11.73 -1.28 -6.65
C SER A 57 -11.68 -1.58 -5.14
N THR A 58 -10.53 -1.56 -4.46
CA THR A 58 -10.43 -1.65 -2.99
C THR A 58 -11.01 -0.44 -2.24
N GLY A 59 -11.33 0.63 -2.98
CA GLY A 59 -11.95 1.85 -2.43
C GLY A 59 -10.95 2.97 -2.13
N LYS A 60 -9.74 2.95 -2.72
CA LYS A 60 -8.75 4.03 -2.60
C LYS A 60 -9.34 5.42 -2.84
N SER A 61 -10.02 5.65 -3.96
CA SER A 61 -10.63 6.96 -4.28
C SER A 61 -11.71 7.36 -3.27
N THR A 62 -12.52 6.39 -2.80
CA THR A 62 -13.52 6.64 -1.76
C THR A 62 -12.87 7.00 -0.43
N MET A 63 -11.77 6.32 -0.05
CA MET A 63 -11.00 6.64 1.14
C MET A 63 -10.33 8.00 1.04
N LEU A 64 -9.74 8.32 -0.10
CA LEU A 64 -9.19 9.64 -0.44
C LEU A 64 -10.22 10.74 -0.21
N ASN A 65 -11.39 10.63 -0.84
CA ASN A 65 -12.46 11.62 -0.69
C ASN A 65 -12.95 11.76 0.76
N SER A 66 -13.02 10.63 1.48
CA SER A 66 -13.46 10.63 2.88
C SER A 66 -12.41 11.23 3.81
N LEU A 67 -11.12 11.01 3.54
CA LEU A 67 -10.00 11.64 4.26
C LEU A 67 -9.86 13.14 3.93
N LEU A 68 -10.17 13.54 2.69
CA LEU A 68 -10.16 14.94 2.26
C LEU A 68 -11.37 15.73 2.80
N GLY A 69 -12.45 15.05 3.18
CA GLY A 69 -13.72 15.69 3.53
C GLY A 69 -14.47 16.29 2.32
N GLU A 70 -13.95 16.11 1.10
CA GLU A 70 -14.47 16.65 -0.15
C GLU A 70 -14.30 15.63 -1.28
N LYS A 71 -15.21 15.62 -2.27
CA LYS A 71 -15.15 14.72 -3.44
C LYS A 71 -14.18 15.24 -4.51
N LYS A 72 -12.86 15.06 -4.32
CA LYS A 72 -11.82 15.50 -5.28
C LYS A 72 -11.29 14.39 -6.18
N ALA A 73 -11.22 13.15 -5.71
CA ALA A 73 -10.86 12.00 -6.51
C ALA A 73 -12.09 11.46 -7.25
N ALA A 74 -11.94 11.15 -8.55
CA ALA A 74 -12.97 10.50 -9.34
C ALA A 74 -13.28 9.09 -8.76
N THR A 75 -14.56 8.70 -8.74
CA THR A 75 -15.02 7.42 -8.18
C THR A 75 -15.86 6.66 -9.20
N GLY A 76 -15.37 5.52 -9.71
CA GLY A 76 -16.11 4.66 -10.65
C GLY A 76 -15.39 3.34 -10.99
N ALA A 77 -16.16 2.31 -11.37
CA ALA A 77 -15.64 1.03 -11.83
C ALA A 77 -15.06 1.17 -13.25
N GLY A 78 -13.77 1.53 -13.34
CA GLY A 78 -13.07 1.75 -14.61
C GLY A 78 -12.10 2.94 -14.59
N GLU A 79 -12.19 3.80 -13.58
CA GLU A 79 -11.35 4.99 -13.44
C GLU A 79 -10.02 4.61 -12.79
N THR A 80 -9.07 4.18 -13.62
CA THR A 80 -7.71 3.84 -13.18
C THR A 80 -6.87 5.10 -13.25
N THR A 81 -6.47 5.65 -12.11
CA THR A 81 -5.48 6.75 -12.05
C THR A 81 -4.25 6.32 -12.86
N ILE A 82 -3.85 7.08 -13.88
CA ILE A 82 -2.74 6.71 -14.77
C ILE A 82 -1.38 7.15 -14.19
N GLU A 83 -1.38 8.25 -13.42
CA GLU A 83 -0.21 8.89 -12.84
C GLU A 83 -0.34 9.09 -11.33
N VAL A 84 0.79 9.09 -10.62
CA VAL A 84 0.82 9.40 -9.18
C VAL A 84 0.35 10.84 -8.96
N SER A 85 -0.73 11.00 -8.21
CA SER A 85 -1.32 12.32 -7.91
C SER A 85 -1.20 12.62 -6.42
N SER A 86 -1.05 13.89 -6.06
CA SER A 86 -1.04 14.31 -4.65
C SER A 86 -2.19 15.25 -4.36
N TYR A 87 -2.75 15.12 -3.16
CA TYR A 87 -3.84 15.95 -2.65
C TYR A 87 -3.40 16.52 -1.31
N SER A 88 -3.32 17.84 -1.23
CA SER A 88 -2.99 18.52 0.02
C SER A 88 -4.22 18.52 0.95
N CYS A 89 -4.09 17.86 2.10
CA CYS A 89 -4.99 18.00 3.23
C CYS A 89 -4.44 19.07 4.18
N ARG A 90 -5.23 19.45 5.19
CA ARG A 90 -4.82 20.44 6.18
C ARG A 90 -3.52 20.06 6.91
N ASP A 91 -3.37 18.78 7.26
CA ASP A 91 -2.29 18.29 8.13
C ASP A 91 -1.36 17.26 7.46
N PHE A 92 -1.66 16.83 6.23
CA PHE A 92 -0.86 15.85 5.48
C PHE A 92 -1.06 15.97 3.97
N ILE A 93 -0.15 15.38 3.20
CA ILE A 93 -0.25 15.24 1.75
C ILE A 93 -0.60 13.78 1.45
N LEU A 94 -1.73 13.56 0.80
CA LEU A 94 -2.19 12.22 0.42
C LEU A 94 -1.81 11.93 -1.03
N TRP A 95 -1.05 10.86 -1.21
CA TRP A 95 -0.59 10.39 -2.51
C TRP A 95 -1.50 9.25 -3.00
N ASP A 96 -2.18 9.47 -4.12
CA ASP A 96 -2.90 8.44 -4.86
C ASP A 96 -1.95 7.74 -5.81
N ILE A 97 -1.70 6.46 -5.55
CA ILE A 97 -0.86 5.64 -6.39
C ILE A 97 -1.78 4.80 -7.28
N PRO A 98 -1.60 4.89 -8.61
CA PRO A 98 -2.24 3.99 -9.57
C PRO A 98 -2.22 2.54 -9.08
N GLY A 99 -3.39 1.95 -8.85
CA GLY A 99 -3.49 0.51 -8.64
C GLY A 99 -3.19 -0.19 -9.96
N ARG A 100 -1.91 -0.44 -10.25
CA ARG A 100 -1.51 -1.17 -11.45
C ARG A 100 -1.40 -2.66 -11.15
N ASN A 101 -1.71 -3.48 -12.16
CA ASN A 101 -1.54 -4.93 -12.10
C ASN A 101 -0.06 -5.35 -12.23
N ASP A 102 0.89 -4.43 -12.51
CA ASP A 102 2.31 -4.75 -12.74
C ASP A 102 3.21 -4.41 -11.53
N GLU A 103 3.27 -5.32 -10.57
CA GLU A 103 3.96 -5.10 -9.30
C GLU A 103 5.48 -4.87 -9.45
N VAL A 104 6.10 -5.35 -10.54
CA VAL A 104 7.50 -5.02 -10.91
C VAL A 104 7.77 -3.53 -10.93
N THR A 105 6.79 -2.71 -11.30
CA THR A 105 6.97 -1.26 -11.36
C THR A 105 7.25 -0.65 -9.98
N TYR A 106 6.67 -1.21 -8.91
CA TYR A 106 6.96 -0.80 -7.53
C TYR A 106 8.40 -1.08 -7.09
N MET A 107 9.08 -2.02 -7.77
CA MET A 107 10.47 -2.35 -7.49
C MET A 107 11.48 -1.40 -8.16
N SER A 108 11.00 -0.46 -8.99
CA SER A 108 11.85 0.53 -9.63
C SER A 108 12.46 1.50 -8.62
N MET A 109 13.64 2.01 -8.94
CA MET A 109 14.37 2.97 -8.09
C MET A 109 13.52 4.21 -7.73
N GLN A 110 12.67 4.67 -8.66
CA GLN A 110 11.78 5.80 -8.45
C GLN A 110 10.75 5.50 -7.35
N TYR A 111 10.05 4.36 -7.45
CA TYR A 111 9.06 3.96 -6.45
C TYR A 111 9.70 3.63 -5.10
N ILE A 112 10.84 2.94 -5.07
CA ILE A 112 11.56 2.67 -3.82
C ILE A 112 11.99 3.98 -3.13
N SER A 113 12.56 4.92 -3.88
CA SER A 113 12.95 6.24 -3.34
C SER A 113 11.74 7.01 -2.83
N PHE A 114 10.61 6.90 -3.53
CA PHE A 114 9.33 7.46 -3.11
C PHE A 114 8.82 6.82 -1.81
N PHE A 115 8.79 5.48 -1.70
CA PHE A 115 8.35 4.77 -0.49
C PHE A 115 9.15 5.17 0.75
N LYS A 116 10.46 5.32 0.59
CA LYS A 116 11.36 5.77 1.66
C LYS A 116 11.17 7.25 2.03
N GLY A 117 10.68 8.08 1.12
CA GLY A 117 10.41 9.49 1.37
C GLY A 117 9.09 9.74 2.11
N LEU A 118 8.16 8.79 2.02
CA LEU A 118 6.86 8.89 2.68
C LEU A 118 7.00 8.84 4.21
N THR A 119 6.20 9.62 4.91
CA THR A 119 6.03 9.52 6.36
C THR A 119 5.27 8.25 6.74
N ARG A 120 4.17 7.94 6.02
CA ARG A 120 3.36 6.73 6.25
C ARG A 120 2.96 6.03 4.95
N ARG A 121 2.82 4.71 5.02
CA ARG A 121 2.41 3.83 3.91
C ARG A 121 1.17 3.06 4.35
N LEU A 122 0.02 3.30 3.72
CA LEU A 122 -1.23 2.62 4.04
C LEU A 122 -1.56 1.61 2.95
N ILE A 123 -1.61 0.33 3.28
CA ILE A 123 -1.99 -0.73 2.35
C ILE A 123 -3.47 -1.06 2.54
N LEU A 124 -4.30 -0.70 1.57
CA LEU A 124 -5.73 -0.99 1.57
C LEU A 124 -5.99 -2.42 1.11
N VAL A 125 -6.71 -3.15 1.94
CA VAL A 125 -7.22 -4.50 1.67
C VAL A 125 -8.73 -4.52 1.87
N GLN A 126 -9.43 -5.40 1.15
CA GLN A 126 -10.89 -5.53 1.30
C GLN A 126 -11.28 -6.85 1.96
N SER A 127 -10.70 -7.96 1.52
CA SER A 127 -11.14 -9.32 1.85
C SER A 127 -10.01 -10.19 2.38
N THR A 128 -8.80 -10.04 1.82
CA THR A 128 -7.64 -10.86 2.18
C THR A 128 -6.35 -10.06 2.06
N ILE A 129 -5.37 -10.40 2.87
CA ILE A 129 -4.03 -9.82 2.82
C ILE A 129 -3.27 -10.24 1.56
N LYS A 130 -3.60 -11.43 1.00
CA LYS A 130 -2.90 -12.00 -0.15
C LYS A 130 -2.94 -11.13 -1.40
N GLU A 131 -3.99 -10.33 -1.57
CA GLU A 131 -4.15 -9.41 -2.69
C GLU A 131 -3.03 -8.36 -2.80
N ASN A 132 -2.33 -8.08 -1.70
CA ASN A 132 -1.24 -7.11 -1.65
C ASN A 132 0.03 -7.71 -1.02
N SER A 133 0.16 -9.04 -0.98
CA SER A 133 1.31 -9.66 -0.30
C SER A 133 2.65 -9.26 -0.92
N SER A 134 2.68 -8.98 -2.22
CA SER A 134 3.90 -8.65 -2.95
C SER A 134 4.52 -7.35 -2.52
N ILE A 135 3.70 -6.28 -2.49
CA ILE A 135 4.15 -4.99 -2.01
C ILE A 135 4.48 -5.04 -0.52
N MET A 136 3.70 -5.77 0.28
CA MET A 136 3.98 -5.95 1.71
C MET A 136 5.32 -6.64 1.95
N LYS A 137 5.60 -7.75 1.23
CA LYS A 137 6.89 -8.45 1.28
C LYS A 137 8.05 -7.61 0.76
N LEU A 138 7.81 -6.79 -0.27
CA LEU A 138 8.81 -5.84 -0.76
C LEU A 138 9.17 -4.84 0.34
N LEU A 139 8.18 -4.23 0.99
CA LEU A 139 8.37 -3.26 2.08
C LEU A 139 9.10 -3.89 3.28
N ASP A 140 8.70 -5.11 3.69
CA ASP A 140 9.40 -5.90 4.70
C ASP A 140 10.86 -6.15 4.33
N ALA A 141 11.13 -6.53 3.08
CA ALA A 141 12.47 -6.86 2.61
C ALA A 141 13.41 -5.65 2.57
N ILE A 142 12.85 -4.43 2.48
CA ILE A 142 13.60 -3.17 2.54
C ILE A 142 13.47 -2.45 3.88
N GLU A 143 12.91 -3.13 4.89
CA GLU A 143 12.78 -2.67 6.28
C GLU A 143 12.00 -1.34 6.40
N LEU A 144 10.91 -1.20 5.65
CA LEU A 144 10.02 -0.05 5.74
C LEU A 144 8.71 -0.42 6.43
N ASP A 145 8.39 0.31 7.50
CA ASP A 145 7.11 0.18 8.20
C ASP A 145 5.93 0.61 7.33
N TYR A 146 4.82 -0.11 7.47
CA TYR A 146 3.55 0.20 6.83
C TYR A 146 2.37 -0.21 7.70
N ASP A 147 1.22 0.42 7.48
CA ASP A 147 -0.02 0.12 8.16
C ASP A 147 -1.00 -0.54 7.18
N ILE A 148 -1.86 -1.42 7.69
CA ILE A 148 -2.89 -2.10 6.91
C ILE A 148 -4.25 -1.47 7.21
N VAL A 149 -5.00 -1.16 6.16
CA VAL A 149 -6.35 -0.61 6.28
C VAL A 149 -7.33 -1.58 5.61
N VAL A 150 -8.06 -2.32 6.44
CA VAL A 150 -9.12 -3.23 6.01
C VAL A 150 -10.38 -2.39 5.78
N ASN A 151 -10.68 -2.12 4.52
CA ASN A 151 -11.78 -1.25 4.12
C ASN A 151 -13.04 -2.05 3.76
N LYS A 152 -14.19 -1.36 3.74
CA LYS A 152 -15.51 -1.90 3.43
C LYS A 152 -16.05 -2.89 4.47
N MET A 153 -15.72 -2.67 5.74
CA MET A 153 -16.29 -3.42 6.86
C MET A 153 -17.82 -3.32 6.94
N ASP A 154 -18.43 -2.34 6.25
CA ASP A 154 -19.88 -2.23 6.07
C ASP A 154 -20.50 -3.35 5.23
N ARG A 155 -19.68 -4.15 4.53
CA ARG A 155 -20.13 -5.32 3.77
C ARG A 155 -20.04 -6.63 4.55
N ILE A 156 -19.49 -6.58 5.76
CA ILE A 156 -19.37 -7.73 6.64
C ILE A 156 -20.48 -7.60 7.69
N GLU A 157 -21.32 -8.63 7.76
CA GLU A 157 -22.40 -8.73 8.74
C GLU A 157 -21.83 -8.64 10.15
N GLU A 158 -22.56 -7.99 11.06
CA GLU A 158 -22.03 -7.61 12.38
C GLU A 158 -21.56 -8.83 13.18
N GLU A 159 -22.28 -9.95 13.06
CA GLU A 159 -21.96 -11.22 13.71
C GLU A 159 -20.67 -11.85 13.17
N GLU A 160 -20.32 -11.62 11.91
CA GLU A 160 -19.14 -12.19 11.24
C GLU A 160 -17.88 -11.32 11.39
N ARG A 161 -18.02 -10.06 11.81
CA ARG A 161 -16.90 -9.10 11.87
C ARG A 161 -15.76 -9.58 12.75
N VAL A 162 -16.06 -10.20 13.89
CA VAL A 162 -15.03 -10.69 14.83
C VAL A 162 -14.20 -11.78 14.16
N GLU A 163 -14.86 -12.77 13.55
CA GLU A 163 -14.20 -13.87 12.84
C GLU A 163 -13.37 -13.35 11.66
N PHE A 164 -13.93 -12.42 10.87
CA PHE A 164 -13.23 -11.80 9.76
C PHE A 164 -11.97 -11.04 10.22
N CYS A 165 -12.05 -10.27 11.31
CA CYS A 165 -10.89 -9.57 11.86
C CYS A 165 -9.82 -10.54 12.35
N GLU A 166 -10.20 -11.65 12.99
CA GLU A 166 -9.27 -12.71 13.37
C GLU A 166 -8.64 -13.39 12.16
N GLN A 167 -9.41 -13.66 11.11
CA GLN A 167 -8.92 -14.23 9.86
C GLN A 167 -7.82 -13.34 9.27
N ILE A 168 -8.08 -12.04 9.15
CA ILE A 168 -7.08 -11.09 8.64
C ILE A 168 -5.81 -11.11 9.49
N ARG A 169 -5.92 -11.08 10.82
CA ARG A 169 -4.75 -11.17 11.71
C ARG A 169 -3.99 -12.50 11.56
N LYS A 170 -4.70 -13.63 11.41
CA LYS A 170 -4.10 -14.94 11.13
C LYS A 170 -3.38 -14.95 9.79
N GLU A 171 -3.93 -14.30 8.77
CA GLU A 171 -3.28 -14.16 7.45
C GLU A 171 -1.98 -13.36 7.52
N ILE A 172 -1.97 -12.22 8.23
CA ILE A 172 -0.75 -11.41 8.46
C ILE A 172 0.34 -12.28 9.09
N SER A 173 0.02 -12.99 10.18
CA SER A 173 0.95 -13.88 10.88
C SER A 173 1.42 -15.04 10.00
N LYS A 174 0.53 -15.62 9.19
CA LYS A 174 0.84 -16.76 8.31
C LYS A 174 1.77 -16.36 7.16
N ILE A 175 1.60 -15.17 6.60
CA ILE A 175 2.49 -14.63 5.57
C ILE A 175 3.85 -14.27 6.17
N GLY A 176 3.89 -13.98 7.48
CA GLY A 176 5.11 -13.67 8.22
C GLY A 176 5.55 -12.23 8.04
N LEU A 177 4.57 -11.31 7.90
CA LEU A 177 4.83 -9.89 7.72
C LEU A 177 5.39 -9.26 9.00
N LYS A 178 6.49 -8.51 8.90
CA LYS A 178 7.27 -8.05 10.06
C LYS A 178 7.19 -6.55 10.30
N CYS A 179 7.04 -5.75 9.24
CA CYS A 179 7.03 -4.29 9.32
C CYS A 179 5.60 -3.71 9.40
N VAL A 180 4.61 -4.54 9.75
CA VAL A 180 3.23 -4.09 9.98
C VAL A 180 3.16 -3.31 11.30
N GLY A 181 2.82 -2.02 11.21
CA GLY A 181 2.60 -1.16 12.37
C GLY A 181 1.21 -1.35 12.98
N ARG A 182 0.20 -0.73 12.37
CA ARG A 182 -1.21 -0.77 12.79
C ARG A 182 -2.08 -1.46 11.75
N VAL A 183 -3.18 -2.03 12.23
CA VAL A 183 -4.25 -2.60 11.40
C VAL A 183 -5.55 -1.90 11.77
N PHE A 184 -6.18 -1.23 10.81
CA PHE A 184 -7.43 -0.51 10.99
C PHE A 184 -8.56 -1.20 10.24
N PHE A 185 -9.70 -1.42 10.89
CA PHE A 185 -10.90 -2.03 10.30
C PHE A 185 -11.98 -0.97 10.11
N VAL A 186 -12.10 -0.46 8.88
CA VAL A 186 -12.86 0.76 8.59
C VAL A 186 -13.90 0.58 7.48
N SER A 187 -14.83 1.53 7.41
CA SER A 187 -15.60 1.80 6.20
C SER A 187 -15.40 3.25 5.79
N ALA A 188 -14.73 3.46 4.65
CA ALA A 188 -14.69 4.78 4.04
C ALA A 188 -16.07 5.27 3.60
N LYS A 189 -17.04 4.37 3.39
CA LYS A 189 -18.41 4.75 3.00
C LYS A 189 -19.22 5.26 4.19
N TYR A 190 -19.02 4.67 5.36
CA TYR A 190 -19.71 5.05 6.59
C TYR A 190 -18.75 5.33 7.75
N PRO A 191 -17.86 6.34 7.65
CA PRO A 191 -16.82 6.62 8.65
C PRO A 191 -17.31 6.68 10.10
N ALA A 192 -18.47 7.32 10.33
CA ALA A 192 -19.02 7.53 11.66
C ALA A 192 -19.47 6.24 12.37
N GLN A 193 -19.68 5.15 11.64
CA GLN A 193 -20.12 3.86 12.21
C GLN A 193 -18.94 2.99 12.67
N PHE A 194 -17.70 3.33 12.30
CA PHE A 194 -16.52 2.50 12.56
C PHE A 194 -15.50 3.29 13.38
N PRO A 195 -15.32 2.97 14.69
CA PRO A 195 -14.43 3.71 15.59
C PRO A 195 -12.98 3.82 15.08
N ASP A 196 -12.46 2.75 14.47
CA ASP A 196 -11.13 2.69 13.86
C ASP A 196 -10.89 3.80 12.82
N TRP A 197 -11.95 4.32 12.17
CA TRP A 197 -11.81 5.45 11.25
C TRP A 197 -11.27 6.69 11.98
N LEU A 198 -11.84 7.02 13.13
CA LEU A 198 -11.42 8.20 13.89
C LEU A 198 -10.00 8.00 14.46
N GLU A 199 -9.69 6.79 14.92
CA GLU A 199 -8.33 6.46 15.37
C GLU A 199 -7.30 6.56 14.25
N MET A 200 -7.64 6.06 13.06
CA MET A 200 -6.81 6.19 11.87
C MET A 200 -6.59 7.67 11.54
N VAL A 201 -7.65 8.48 11.41
CA VAL A 201 -7.51 9.92 11.10
C VAL A 201 -6.64 10.65 12.12
N LYS A 202 -6.83 10.39 13.42
CA LYS A 202 -5.96 10.96 14.46
C LYS A 202 -4.51 10.54 14.27
N TYR A 203 -4.25 9.26 14.01
CA TYR A 203 -2.92 8.75 13.75
C TYR A 203 -2.27 9.37 12.50
N LEU A 204 -3.04 9.60 11.44
CA LEU A 204 -2.55 10.22 10.20
C LEU A 204 -2.28 11.72 10.34
N THR A 205 -2.95 12.40 11.27
CA THR A 205 -2.83 13.86 11.48
C THR A 205 -1.76 14.24 12.51
N VAL A 206 -1.29 13.30 13.33
CA VAL A 206 -0.18 13.53 14.26
C VAL A 206 1.14 13.42 13.51
N SER A 207 1.84 14.56 13.42
CA SER A 207 3.18 14.74 12.84
C SER A 207 4.29 14.33 13.80
#